data_AF-G0UA34-F1
#
_entry.id   AF-G0UA34-F1
#
_cell.length_a   1.000
_cell.length_b   1.000
_cell.length_c   1.000
_cell.angle_alpha   90.00
_cell.angle_beta   90.00
_cell.angle_gamma   90.00
#
_symmetry.space_group_name_H-M   'P 1'
#
loop_
_entity.id
_entity.type
_entity.pdbx_description
1 polymer ?
#
loop_
_entity_poly.entity_id
_entity_poly.type
_entity_poly.pdbx_seq_one_letter_code
_entity_poly.pdbx_strand_id
1 'polypeptide(L)'
;FVFKEVSTNCGDALKLITDLFPAVLHAAEKELVGKKVISSTKGLNVSFLGKKCVDIGSCSVQKLVFGRSYAVVKGDGDYLQLRLKLKRLELSPLDFYYRSQNSKSDNGTRNVAMLKVKNCSIKTKVTVALVRAGVIRVECRDNNVNIGSVDASFSSTKLNFAYFFLKPFIRRSIRAYILDVLKMTNSLNAF
;
A
#
# COMPACT_ATOMS: atom_id res chain seq x y z
N PHE A 1 -1.68 12.29 25.46
CA PHE A 1 -1.06 13.10 26.53
C PHE A 1 0.36 13.52 26.17
N VAL A 2 1.26 12.63 25.74
CA VAL A 2 2.65 13.01 25.43
C VAL A 2 2.81 13.91 24.20
N PHE A 3 2.05 13.70 23.11
CA PHE A 3 2.22 14.54 21.91
C PHE A 3 1.85 16.00 22.15
N LYS A 4 0.78 16.25 22.92
CA LYS A 4 0.37 17.61 23.31
C LYS A 4 1.45 18.27 24.16
N GLU A 5 1.91 17.59 25.20
CA GLU A 5 2.94 18.10 26.11
C GLU A 5 4.26 18.40 25.39
N VAL A 6 4.70 17.53 24.48
CA VAL A 6 5.88 17.79 23.62
C VAL A 6 5.62 18.96 22.68
N SER A 7 4.44 19.04 22.07
CA SER A 7 4.11 20.13 21.14
C SER A 7 4.02 21.50 21.82
N THR A 8 3.58 21.53 23.09
CA THR A 8 3.39 22.76 23.87
C THR A 8 4.68 23.20 24.55
N ASN A 9 5.47 22.27 25.08
CA ASN A 9 6.65 22.58 25.90
C ASN A 9 7.98 22.47 25.15
N CYS A 10 8.01 21.87 23.96
CA CYS A 10 9.23 21.64 23.18
C CYS A 10 9.02 21.95 21.69
N GLY A 11 8.83 23.23 21.36
CA GLY A 11 8.65 23.68 19.97
C GLY A 11 9.78 23.27 19.02
N ASP A 12 11.02 23.13 19.50
CA ASP A 12 12.15 22.66 18.70
C ASP A 12 12.09 21.15 18.41
N ALA A 13 11.43 20.35 19.26
CA ALA A 13 11.18 18.94 18.98
C ALA A 13 10.20 18.75 17.82
N LEU A 14 9.26 19.68 17.62
CA LEU A 14 8.38 19.68 16.45
C LEU A 14 9.14 19.94 15.15
N LYS A 15 10.12 20.87 15.17
CA LYS A 15 11.00 21.13 14.03
C LYS A 15 11.81 19.87 13.67
N LEU A 16 12.36 19.19 14.68
CA LEU A 16 13.06 17.92 14.49
C LEU A 16 12.17 16.84 13.86
N ILE A 17 10.90 16.72 14.26
CA ILE A 17 9.97 15.77 13.63
C ILE A 17 9.76 16.10 12.15
N THR A 18 9.61 17.38 11.80
CA THR A 18 9.49 17.79 10.40
C THR A 18 10.77 17.59 9.60
N ASP A 19 11.94 17.79 10.21
CA ASP A 19 13.25 17.63 9.56
C ASP A 19 13.62 16.15 9.37
N LEU A 20 13.21 15.28 10.29
CA LEU A 20 13.40 13.83 10.20
C LEU A 20 12.37 13.16 9.27
N PHE A 21 11.27 13.84 8.96
CA PHE A 21 10.18 13.26 8.18
C PHE A 21 10.62 12.72 6.80
N PRO A 22 11.44 13.43 6.00
CA PRO A 22 11.97 12.88 4.75
C PRO A 22 12.83 11.62 4.96
N ALA A 23 13.64 11.58 6.02
CA ALA A 23 14.48 10.43 6.34
C ALA A 23 13.63 9.20 6.72
N VAL A 24 12.55 9.40 7.49
CA VAL A 24 11.58 8.36 7.82
C VAL A 24 10.89 7.83 6.57
N LEU A 25 10.49 8.70 5.64
CA LEU A 25 9.90 8.26 4.37
C LEU A 25 10.88 7.43 3.54
N HIS A 26 12.16 7.82 3.52
CA HIS A 26 13.18 7.07 2.79
C HIS A 26 13.46 5.70 3.44
N ALA A 27 13.46 5.62 4.78
CA ALA A 27 13.56 4.34 5.49
C ALA A 27 12.35 3.44 5.16
N ALA A 28 11.14 4.01 5.19
CA ALA A 28 9.92 3.29 4.83
C ALA A 28 9.93 2.81 3.36
N GLU A 29 10.47 3.60 2.42
CA GLU A 29 10.67 3.18 1.04
C GLU A 29 11.48 1.89 0.97
N LYS A 30 12.64 1.85 1.64
CA LYS A 30 13.53 0.68 1.67
C LYS A 30 12.88 -0.54 2.31
N GLU A 31 12.20 -0.36 3.44
CA GLU A 31 11.57 -1.45 4.19
C GLU A 31 10.40 -2.08 3.40
N LEU A 32 9.69 -1.28 2.62
CA LEU A 32 8.53 -1.74 1.86
C LEU A 32 8.92 -2.46 0.55
N VAL A 33 10.14 -2.28 0.03
CA VAL A 33 10.61 -3.03 -1.14
C VAL A 33 10.63 -4.54 -0.83
N GLY A 34 10.16 -5.34 -1.77
CA GLY A 34 10.07 -6.80 -1.66
C GLY A 34 8.84 -7.31 -0.90
N LYS A 35 8.12 -6.45 -0.16
CA LYS A 35 6.89 -6.85 0.54
C LYS A 35 5.80 -7.24 -0.45
N LYS A 36 5.09 -8.33 -0.13
CA LYS A 36 4.02 -8.89 -0.97
C LYS A 36 2.75 -8.03 -0.85
N VAL A 37 2.26 -7.55 -1.99
CA VAL A 37 1.03 -6.72 -2.11
C VAL A 37 -0.16 -7.57 -2.54
N ILE A 38 0.05 -8.51 -3.46
CA ILE A 38 -0.97 -9.44 -3.95
C ILE A 38 -0.49 -10.86 -3.66
N SER A 39 -1.32 -11.64 -2.97
CA SER A 39 -1.10 -13.06 -2.75
C SER A 39 -1.54 -13.87 -3.95
N SER A 40 -0.84 -14.98 -4.19
CA SER A 40 -1.22 -15.91 -5.25
C SER A 40 -2.62 -16.45 -4.97
N THR A 41 -3.50 -16.35 -5.97
CA THR A 41 -4.87 -16.83 -5.90
C THR A 41 -5.07 -17.83 -7.04
N LYS A 42 -5.53 -19.03 -6.75
CA LYS A 42 -5.79 -20.07 -7.75
C LYS A 42 -7.28 -20.30 -7.92
N GLY A 43 -7.69 -20.74 -9.10
CA GLY A 43 -9.03 -21.24 -9.34
C GLY A 43 -10.11 -20.17 -9.47
N LEU A 44 -9.78 -18.92 -9.82
CA LEU A 44 -10.79 -17.89 -10.00
C LEU A 44 -11.63 -18.20 -11.24
N ASN A 45 -12.92 -18.45 -11.03
CA ASN A 45 -13.86 -18.68 -12.13
C ASN A 45 -14.32 -17.32 -12.69
N VAL A 46 -13.98 -17.09 -13.95
CA VAL A 46 -14.22 -15.83 -14.65
C VAL A 46 -15.17 -16.07 -15.81
N SER A 47 -16.46 -15.85 -15.56
CA SER A 47 -17.55 -16.10 -16.51
C SER A 47 -17.45 -15.24 -17.77
N PHE A 48 -17.10 -13.97 -17.63
CA PHE A 48 -16.97 -13.01 -18.74
C PHE A 48 -15.78 -13.29 -19.68
N LEU A 49 -14.83 -14.15 -19.29
CA LEU A 49 -13.78 -14.65 -20.19
C LEU A 49 -14.20 -15.91 -20.97
N GLY A 50 -15.50 -16.23 -20.97
CA GLY A 50 -16.02 -17.46 -21.58
C GLY A 50 -15.79 -18.68 -20.69
N LYS A 51 -16.14 -18.57 -19.39
CA LYS A 51 -15.95 -19.62 -18.37
C LYS A 51 -14.50 -20.10 -18.30
N LYS A 52 -13.60 -19.18 -17.95
CA LYS A 52 -12.18 -19.51 -17.71
C LYS A 52 -11.91 -19.67 -16.22
N CYS A 53 -11.01 -20.58 -15.92
CA CYS A 53 -10.37 -20.68 -14.63
C CYS A 53 -9.06 -19.87 -14.69
N VAL A 54 -8.88 -18.91 -13.80
CA VAL A 54 -7.75 -17.98 -13.77
C VAL A 54 -6.96 -18.14 -12.48
N ASP A 55 -5.67 -18.36 -12.61
CA ASP A 55 -4.70 -18.30 -11.53
C ASP A 55 -3.93 -16.98 -11.64
N ILE A 56 -3.83 -16.30 -10.51
CA ILE A 56 -3.12 -15.03 -10.33
C ILE A 56 -1.90 -15.32 -9.45
N GLY A 57 -0.72 -15.00 -9.94
CA GLY A 57 0.54 -15.10 -9.21
C GLY A 57 0.62 -14.08 -8.07
N SER A 58 1.68 -14.16 -7.27
CA SER A 58 1.94 -13.12 -6.28
C SER A 58 2.64 -11.91 -6.89
N CYS A 59 2.46 -10.75 -6.26
CA CYS A 59 3.07 -9.50 -6.69
C CYS A 59 3.62 -8.75 -5.48
N SER A 60 4.84 -8.24 -5.58
CA SER A 60 5.55 -7.52 -4.52
C SER A 60 5.90 -6.09 -4.93
N VAL A 61 6.22 -5.24 -3.95
CA VAL A 61 6.73 -3.89 -4.22
C VAL A 61 8.12 -4.00 -4.83
N GLN A 62 8.33 -3.47 -6.04
CA GLN A 62 9.65 -3.30 -6.63
C GLN A 62 10.25 -1.93 -6.35
N LYS A 63 9.41 -0.89 -6.44
CA LYS A 63 9.84 0.48 -6.23
C LYS A 63 8.72 1.29 -5.64
N LEU A 64 9.06 2.11 -4.66
CA LEU A 64 8.16 3.04 -4.01
C LEU A 64 8.83 4.40 -4.02
N VAL A 65 8.10 5.43 -4.45
CA VAL A 65 8.59 6.81 -4.51
C VAL A 65 7.56 7.74 -3.91
N PHE A 66 7.88 8.31 -2.75
CA PHE A 66 7.11 9.39 -2.19
C PHE A 66 7.39 10.70 -2.96
N GLY A 67 6.33 11.49 -3.14
CA GLY A 67 6.41 12.88 -3.57
C GLY A 67 6.38 13.80 -2.36
N ARG A 68 6.02 15.08 -2.61
CA ARG A 68 5.83 16.07 -1.55
C ARG A 68 4.78 15.58 -0.56
N SER A 69 5.28 15.18 0.61
CA SER A 69 4.52 14.69 1.75
C SER A 69 4.80 15.64 2.90
N TYR A 70 3.84 15.83 3.79
CA TYR A 70 4.00 16.75 4.90
C TYR A 70 3.22 16.28 6.13
N ALA A 71 3.64 16.81 7.26
CA ALA A 71 3.09 16.54 8.57
C ALA A 71 2.67 17.88 9.20
N VAL A 72 1.49 17.93 9.83
CA VAL A 72 1.00 19.13 10.52
C VAL A 72 0.41 18.73 11.85
N VAL A 73 0.81 19.40 12.92
CA VAL A 73 0.21 19.22 14.24
C VAL A 73 -1.21 19.78 14.24
N LYS A 74 -2.18 19.04 14.77
CA LYS A 74 -3.59 19.42 14.80
C LYS A 74 -4.26 19.00 16.10
N GLY A 75 -5.44 19.59 16.37
CA GLY A 75 -6.18 19.37 17.61
C GLY A 75 -5.43 19.93 18.80
N ASP A 76 -4.95 21.17 18.71
CA ASP A 76 -4.22 21.85 19.79
C ASP A 76 -3.04 21.04 20.37
N GLY A 77 -2.33 20.30 19.52
CA GLY A 77 -1.21 19.46 19.92
C GLY A 77 -1.53 17.97 20.09
N ASP A 78 -2.79 17.55 19.92
CA ASP A 78 -3.18 16.18 20.24
C ASP A 78 -2.65 15.12 19.25
N TYR A 79 -2.47 15.48 17.98
CA TYR A 79 -2.03 14.53 16.96
C TYR A 79 -1.27 15.18 15.79
N LEU A 80 -0.50 14.36 15.09
CA LEU A 80 0.16 14.71 13.85
C LEU A 80 -0.68 14.25 12.66
N GLN A 81 -1.20 15.17 11.87
CA GLN A 81 -1.88 14.84 10.63
C GLN A 81 -0.84 14.64 9.52
N LEU A 82 -0.64 13.39 9.10
CA LEU A 82 0.23 13.05 7.98
C LEU A 82 -0.55 13.05 6.67
N ARG A 83 0.03 13.69 5.66
CA ARG A 83 -0.41 13.60 4.27
C ARG A 83 0.76 13.11 3.43
N LEU A 84 0.71 11.84 3.06
CA LEU A 84 1.69 11.19 2.21
C LEU A 84 1.19 11.21 0.77
N LYS A 85 2.04 11.66 -0.14
CA LYS A 85 1.80 11.55 -1.57
C LYS A 85 2.72 10.48 -2.12
N LEU A 86 2.17 9.35 -2.52
CA LEU A 86 2.89 8.32 -3.22
C LEU A 86 2.83 8.62 -4.72
N LYS A 87 3.93 9.14 -5.26
CA LYS A 87 4.04 9.56 -6.66
C LYS A 87 3.99 8.34 -7.58
N ARG A 88 4.73 7.29 -7.21
CA ARG A 88 4.84 6.07 -8.01
C ARG A 88 5.04 4.86 -7.10
N LEU A 89 4.29 3.80 -7.37
CA LEU A 89 4.49 2.47 -6.82
C LEU A 89 4.55 1.50 -7.99
N GLU A 90 5.71 0.88 -8.17
CA GLU A 90 5.94 -0.16 -9.16
C GLU A 90 5.91 -1.50 -8.46
N LEU A 91 5.14 -2.42 -9.02
CA LEU A 91 5.04 -3.77 -8.50
C LEU A 91 5.80 -4.73 -9.41
N SER A 92 6.18 -5.87 -8.85
CA SER A 92 6.76 -6.97 -9.61
C SER A 92 5.80 -7.43 -10.70
N PRO A 93 6.32 -8.07 -11.77
CA PRO A 93 5.48 -8.64 -12.79
C PRO A 93 4.45 -9.57 -12.15
N LEU A 94 3.18 -9.35 -12.48
CA LEU A 94 2.07 -10.17 -12.00
C LEU A 94 1.80 -11.25 -13.04
N ASP A 95 2.06 -12.49 -12.65
CA ASP A 95 1.79 -13.65 -13.51
C ASP A 95 0.30 -13.97 -13.52
N PHE A 96 -0.21 -14.30 -14.70
CA PHE A 96 -1.55 -14.79 -14.94
C PHE A 96 -1.48 -16.09 -15.70
N TYR A 97 -2.25 -17.07 -15.29
CA TYR A 97 -2.47 -18.28 -16.04
C TYR A 97 -3.97 -18.48 -16.17
N TYR A 98 -4.45 -18.71 -17.39
CA TYR A 98 -5.87 -18.98 -17.59
C TYR A 98 -6.08 -20.18 -18.49
N ARG A 99 -7.09 -20.98 -18.15
CA ARG A 99 -7.49 -22.18 -18.87
C ARG A 99 -9.00 -22.27 -19.00
N SER A 100 -9.49 -23.04 -19.97
CA SER A 100 -10.92 -23.32 -20.07
C SER A 100 -11.39 -24.11 -18.85
N GLN A 101 -12.51 -23.74 -18.24
CA GLN A 101 -13.04 -24.42 -17.05
C GLN A 101 -13.33 -25.91 -17.32
N ASN A 102 -13.70 -26.25 -18.55
CA ASN A 102 -14.00 -27.62 -18.96
C ASN A 102 -12.80 -28.35 -19.58
N SER A 103 -11.62 -27.72 -19.64
CA SER A 103 -10.42 -28.37 -20.18
C SER A 103 -9.89 -29.38 -19.19
N LYS A 104 -9.80 -30.65 -19.60
CA LYS A 104 -9.07 -31.68 -18.86
C LYS A 104 -7.56 -31.61 -19.10
N SER A 105 -7.10 -30.83 -20.10
CA SER A 105 -5.68 -30.61 -20.36
C SER A 105 -5.18 -29.36 -19.63
N ASP A 106 -3.90 -29.39 -19.25
CA ASP A 106 -3.19 -28.27 -18.62
C ASP A 106 -2.74 -27.20 -19.64
N ASN A 107 -3.29 -27.25 -20.86
CA ASN A 107 -3.02 -26.29 -21.92
C ASN A 107 -3.75 -24.97 -21.63
N GLY A 108 -3.14 -24.17 -20.77
CA GLY A 108 -3.55 -22.80 -20.49
C GLY A 108 -2.57 -21.79 -21.08
N THR A 109 -2.96 -20.52 -21.07
CA THR A 109 -2.11 -19.45 -21.55
C THR A 109 -1.52 -18.70 -20.35
N ARG A 110 -0.19 -18.66 -20.26
CA ARG A 110 0.52 -17.86 -19.27
C ARG A 110 0.81 -16.46 -19.82
N ASN A 111 0.63 -15.45 -18.99
CA ASN A 111 0.86 -14.05 -19.33
C ASN A 111 1.40 -13.30 -18.13
N VAL A 112 1.95 -12.13 -18.40
CA VAL A 112 2.55 -11.27 -17.40
C VAL A 112 1.98 -9.86 -17.55
N ALA A 113 1.60 -9.23 -16.45
CA ALA A 113 1.27 -7.81 -16.41
C ALA A 113 2.24 -7.05 -15.54
N MET A 114 2.80 -5.97 -16.07
CA MET A 114 3.54 -5.00 -15.26
C MET A 114 2.56 -3.98 -14.70
N LEU A 115 2.52 -3.83 -13.38
CA LEU A 115 1.60 -2.93 -12.70
C LEU A 115 2.32 -1.69 -12.18
N LYS A 116 1.76 -0.51 -12.48
CA LYS A 116 2.24 0.77 -11.99
C LYS A 116 1.08 1.56 -11.39
N VAL A 117 1.23 1.96 -10.14
CA VAL A 117 0.27 2.80 -9.43
C VAL A 117 0.82 4.21 -9.37
N LYS A 118 -0.01 5.20 -9.73
CA LYS A 118 0.36 6.61 -9.73
C LYS A 118 -0.64 7.44 -8.94
N ASN A 119 -0.15 8.57 -8.42
CA ASN A 119 -0.96 9.58 -7.74
C ASN A 119 -1.78 8.98 -6.58
N CYS A 120 -1.14 8.18 -5.74
CA CYS A 120 -1.77 7.70 -4.52
C CYS A 120 -1.59 8.74 -3.41
N SER A 121 -2.66 9.05 -2.69
CA SER A 121 -2.65 9.96 -1.54
C SER A 121 -3.14 9.21 -0.32
N ILE A 122 -2.34 9.28 0.74
CA ILE A 122 -2.63 8.68 2.03
C ILE A 122 -2.74 9.82 3.03
N LYS A 123 -3.86 9.89 3.75
CA LYS A 123 -4.07 10.81 4.86
C LYS A 123 -4.30 9.98 6.11
N THR A 124 -3.54 10.25 7.16
CA THR A 124 -3.67 9.55 8.44
C THR A 124 -3.44 10.51 9.59
N LYS A 125 -4.06 10.24 10.74
CA LYS A 125 -3.77 10.90 12.01
C LYS A 125 -2.84 9.99 12.80
N VAL A 126 -1.67 10.48 13.14
CA VAL A 126 -0.72 9.79 13.99
C VAL A 126 -0.79 10.36 15.39
N THR A 127 -1.05 9.50 16.36
CA THR A 127 -1.01 9.83 17.78
C THR A 127 0.16 9.09 18.42
N VAL A 128 0.92 9.81 19.25
CA VAL A 128 2.00 9.22 20.05
C VAL A 128 1.60 9.25 21.51
N ALA A 129 1.61 8.09 22.14
CA ALA A 129 1.30 7.90 23.55
C ALA A 129 2.46 7.18 24.25
N LEU A 130 2.84 7.66 25.43
CA LEU A 130 3.71 6.89 26.32
C LEU A 130 2.83 5.92 27.11
N VAL A 131 3.14 4.64 27.01
CA VAL A 131 2.47 3.57 27.75
C VAL A 131 3.27 3.31 29.03
N ARG A 132 2.64 2.63 30.01
CA ARG A 132 3.34 2.19 31.23
C ARG A 132 4.64 1.46 30.86
N ALA A 133 5.70 1.71 31.63
CA ALA A 133 7.08 1.27 31.41
C ALA A 133 7.91 2.06 30.36
N GLY A 134 7.52 3.29 30.01
CA GLY A 134 8.35 4.16 29.17
C GLY A 134 8.33 3.83 27.67
N VAL A 135 7.46 2.90 27.27
CA VAL A 135 7.31 2.48 25.87
C VAL A 135 6.51 3.52 25.10
N ILE A 136 7.03 3.96 23.96
CA ILE A 136 6.35 4.91 23.07
C ILE A 136 5.47 4.16 22.08
N ARG A 137 4.15 4.28 22.22
CA ARG A 137 3.16 3.77 21.27
C ARG A 137 2.82 4.82 20.22
N VAL A 138 3.10 4.47 18.96
CA VAL A 138 2.66 5.22 17.78
C VAL A 138 1.42 4.54 17.21
N GLU A 139 0.37 5.30 16.96
CA GLU A 139 -0.88 4.77 16.43
C GLU A 139 -1.38 5.61 15.25
N CYS A 140 -1.76 4.94 14.16
CA CYS A 140 -2.34 5.55 12.96
C CYS A 140 -3.86 5.37 12.93
N ARG A 141 -4.62 6.47 12.99
CA ARG A 141 -6.09 6.53 12.98
C ARG A 141 -6.62 7.33 11.79
N ASP A 142 -7.91 7.19 11.50
CA ASP A 142 -8.61 7.91 10.42
C ASP A 142 -7.90 7.80 9.05
N ASN A 143 -7.43 6.59 8.74
CA ASN A 143 -6.68 6.28 7.53
C ASN A 143 -7.56 6.42 6.29
N ASN A 144 -7.26 7.39 5.44
CA ASN A 144 -7.89 7.55 4.13
C ASN A 144 -6.85 7.34 3.03
N VAL A 145 -7.12 6.39 2.13
CA VAL A 145 -6.26 6.02 1.00
C VAL A 145 -7.03 6.28 -0.28
N ASN A 146 -6.54 7.21 -1.09
CA ASN A 146 -7.04 7.48 -2.43
C ASN A 146 -6.00 7.04 -3.47
N ILE A 147 -6.36 6.09 -4.31
CA ILE A 147 -5.51 5.61 -5.41
C ILE A 147 -5.94 6.33 -6.69
N GLY A 148 -5.09 7.17 -7.28
CA GLY A 148 -5.39 7.90 -8.50
C GLY A 148 -5.57 7.00 -9.72
N SER A 149 -4.46 6.41 -10.21
CA SER A 149 -4.50 5.47 -11.33
C SER A 149 -3.71 4.20 -11.06
N VAL A 150 -4.18 3.12 -11.68
CA VAL A 150 -3.44 1.85 -11.81
C VAL A 150 -3.32 1.62 -13.31
N ASP A 151 -2.08 1.62 -13.78
CA ASP A 151 -1.70 1.37 -15.16
C ASP A 151 -1.17 -0.07 -15.23
N ALA A 152 -1.54 -0.79 -16.28
CA ALA A 152 -1.05 -2.13 -16.53
C ALA A 152 -0.59 -2.25 -17.98
N SER A 153 0.58 -2.87 -18.18
CA SER A 153 1.06 -3.25 -19.51
C SER A 153 1.17 -4.77 -19.58
N PHE A 154 0.57 -5.37 -20.61
CA PHE A 154 0.48 -6.81 -20.79
C PHE A 154 1.42 -7.28 -21.90
N SER A 155 1.90 -8.53 -21.79
CA SER A 155 2.62 -9.22 -22.87
C SER A 155 1.77 -9.49 -24.11
N SER A 156 0.43 -9.41 -24.02
CA SER A 156 -0.51 -9.68 -25.11
C SER A 156 -1.68 -8.69 -25.12
N THR A 157 -2.06 -8.20 -26.31
CA THR A 157 -3.13 -7.22 -26.52
C THR A 157 -4.52 -7.73 -26.14
N LYS A 158 -4.77 -9.04 -26.27
CA LYS A 158 -6.07 -9.67 -25.92
C LYS A 158 -6.42 -9.55 -24.43
N LEU A 159 -5.44 -9.24 -23.57
CA LEU A 159 -5.61 -9.15 -22.12
C LEU A 159 -5.94 -7.76 -21.60
N ASN A 160 -5.93 -6.74 -22.45
CA ASN A 160 -6.40 -5.41 -22.08
C ASN A 160 -7.87 -5.45 -21.60
N PHE A 161 -8.69 -6.34 -22.17
CA PHE A 161 -10.08 -6.54 -21.72
C PHE A 161 -10.14 -7.24 -20.36
N ALA A 162 -9.35 -8.29 -20.13
CA ALA A 162 -9.28 -8.96 -18.83
C ALA A 162 -8.84 -8.02 -17.70
N TYR A 163 -7.93 -7.08 -18.01
CA TYR A 163 -7.51 -6.05 -17.06
C TYR A 163 -8.66 -5.19 -16.57
N PHE A 164 -9.60 -4.82 -17.45
CA PHE A 164 -10.74 -3.97 -17.08
C PHE A 164 -11.50 -4.54 -15.87
N PHE A 165 -11.68 -5.86 -15.85
CA PHE A 165 -12.37 -6.56 -14.76
C PHE A 165 -11.48 -6.85 -13.55
N LEU A 166 -10.17 -7.03 -13.76
CA LEU A 166 -9.22 -7.28 -12.67
C LEU A 166 -8.79 -5.99 -11.95
N LYS A 167 -8.90 -4.84 -12.62
CA LYS A 167 -8.47 -3.53 -12.09
C LYS A 167 -9.13 -3.18 -10.75
N PRO A 168 -10.45 -3.38 -10.53
CA PRO A 168 -11.06 -3.18 -9.21
C PRO A 168 -10.46 -4.07 -8.12
N PHE A 169 -10.19 -5.34 -8.44
CA PHE A 169 -9.56 -6.28 -7.51
C PHE A 169 -8.13 -5.85 -7.15
N ILE A 170 -7.31 -5.55 -8.16
CA ILE A 170 -5.94 -5.06 -7.98
C ILE A 170 -5.94 -3.78 -7.12
N ARG A 171 -6.81 -2.82 -7.43
CA ARG A 171 -6.95 -1.56 -6.67
C ARG A 171 -7.35 -1.81 -5.23
N ARG A 172 -8.28 -2.76 -4.98
CA ARG A 172 -8.69 -3.16 -3.63
C ARG A 172 -7.54 -3.80 -2.86
N SER A 173 -6.78 -4.71 -3.47
CA SER A 173 -5.64 -5.38 -2.84
C SER A 173 -4.53 -4.39 -2.48
N ILE A 174 -4.20 -3.45 -3.38
CA ILE A 174 -3.23 -2.38 -3.09
C ILE A 174 -3.72 -1.51 -1.93
N ARG A 175 -5.01 -1.15 -1.91
CA ARG A 175 -5.59 -0.36 -0.82
C ARG A 175 -5.53 -1.10 0.51
N ALA A 176 -5.87 -2.38 0.52
CA ALA A 176 -5.80 -3.24 1.70
C ALA A 176 -4.36 -3.31 2.23
N TYR A 177 -3.40 -3.59 1.35
CA TYR A 177 -1.97 -3.60 1.70
C TYR A 177 -1.52 -2.28 2.35
N ILE A 178 -1.86 -1.13 1.78
CA ILE A 178 -1.49 0.18 2.36
C ILE A 178 -2.12 0.34 3.75
N LEU A 179 -3.39 -0.03 3.92
CA LEU A 179 -4.06 0.06 5.22
C LEU A 179 -3.45 -0.90 6.24
N ASP A 180 -3.03 -2.08 5.83
CA ASP A 180 -2.39 -3.06 6.71
C ASP A 180 -1.01 -2.60 7.15
N VAL A 181 -0.22 -1.99 6.27
CA VAL A 181 1.06 -1.35 6.63
C VAL A 181 0.85 -0.24 7.67
N LEU A 182 -0.20 0.58 7.51
CA LEU A 182 -0.55 1.62 8.49
C LEU A 182 -1.07 1.05 9.82
N LYS A 183 -1.61 -0.16 9.82
CA LYS A 183 -2.08 -0.84 11.04
C LYS A 183 -0.97 -1.62 11.75
N MET A 184 -0.03 -2.22 11.03
CA MET A 184 1.11 -2.95 11.60
C MET A 184 2.02 -2.04 12.45
N THR A 185 2.00 -0.73 12.20
CA THR A 185 2.65 0.25 13.08
C THR A 185 2.06 0.25 14.50
N ASN A 186 0.81 -0.22 14.68
CA ASN A 186 0.17 -0.34 15.99
C ASN A 186 0.67 -1.54 16.82
N SER A 187 1.37 -2.51 16.20
CA SER A 187 1.81 -3.76 16.85
C SER A 187 3.32 -3.86 17.11
N LEU A 188 4.12 -2.87 16.69
CA LEU A 188 5.58 -2.89 16.83
C LEU A 188 6.09 -2.68 18.28
N ASN A 189 5.20 -2.60 19.28
CA ASN A 189 5.55 -2.42 20.69
C ASN A 189 5.04 -3.55 21.60
N ALA A 190 5.00 -4.79 21.09
CA ALA A 190 4.76 -5.98 21.92
C ALA A 190 6.05 -6.66 22.41
N PHE A 191 7.18 -5.94 22.39
CA PHE A 191 8.47 -6.37 22.95
C PHE A 191 9.01 -5.29 23.88
#